data_AF-A0A015Z8U3-F1
#
_entry.id   AF-A0A015Z8U3-F1
#
_cell.length_a   1.000
_cell.length_b   1.000
_cell.length_c   1.000
_cell.angle_alpha   90.00
_cell.angle_beta   90.00
_cell.angle_gamma   90.00
#
_symmetry.space_group_name_H-M   'P 1'
#
loop_
_entity.id
_entity.type
_entity.pdbx_description
1 polymer ?
#
loop_
_entity_poly.entity_id
_entity_poly.type
_entity_poly.pdbx_seq_one_letter_code
_entity_poly.pdbx_strand_id
1 'polypeptide(L)'
;MWKDIVEKFRFCDVYYLPEYVKAFEVHGDGCPLLIYYKSDTLCGINVVVRRDIADIPFFSQFIKHNKYFDYITPYGYGGWLFSG
;
A
#
# COMPACT_ATOMS: atom_id res chain seq x y z
N MET A 1 -8.41 -13.01 -1.85
CA MET A 1 -7.27 -12.75 -2.76
C MET A 1 -6.09 -12.12 -2.05
N TRP A 2 -6.19 -10.89 -1.49
CA TRP A 2 -5.07 -10.24 -0.79
C TRP A 2 -4.57 -11.08 0.40
N LYS A 3 -5.46 -11.44 1.31
CA LYS A 3 -5.13 -12.26 2.50
C LYS A 3 -4.42 -13.57 2.12
N ASP A 4 -4.97 -14.30 1.14
CA ASP A 4 -4.39 -15.54 0.63
C ASP A 4 -2.97 -15.39 0.04
N ILE A 5 -2.63 -14.20 -0.47
CA ILE A 5 -1.28 -13.90 -0.95
C ILE A 5 -0.35 -13.65 0.23
N VAL A 6 -0.80 -12.84 1.19
CA VAL A 6 0.00 -12.41 2.34
C VAL A 6 0.27 -13.55 3.32
N GLU A 7 -0.68 -14.47 3.52
CA GLU A 7 -0.53 -15.66 4.37
C GLU A 7 0.57 -16.62 3.90
N LYS A 8 1.05 -16.49 2.65
CA LYS A 8 2.20 -17.27 2.14
C LYS A 8 3.54 -16.77 2.67
N PHE A 9 3.58 -15.58 3.29
CA PHE A 9 4.80 -14.97 3.81
C PHE A 9 4.87 -15.17 5.33
N ARG A 10 5.83 -15.98 5.79
CA ARG A 10 5.98 -16.40 7.20
C ARG A 10 6.19 -15.25 8.19
N PHE A 11 6.75 -14.13 7.75
CA PHE A 11 7.10 -12.97 8.58
C PHE A 11 6.24 -11.73 8.27
N CYS A 12 5.01 -11.96 7.81
CA CYS A 12 4.05 -10.91 7.62
C CYS A 12 3.54 -10.38 8.96
N ASP A 13 3.69 -9.07 9.18
CA ASP A 13 3.09 -8.34 10.31
C ASP A 13 1.74 -7.71 9.91
N VAL A 14 1.03 -7.13 10.87
CA VAL A 14 -0.35 -6.61 10.71
C VAL A 14 -0.47 -5.56 9.62
N TYR A 15 0.58 -4.78 9.34
CA TYR A 15 0.57 -3.72 8.32
C TYR A 15 0.55 -4.23 6.87
N TYR A 16 0.60 -5.54 6.63
CA TYR A 16 0.32 -6.13 5.32
C TYR A 16 -1.10 -6.70 5.19
N LEU A 17 -1.87 -6.77 6.29
CA LEU A 17 -3.20 -7.37 6.28
C LEU A 17 -4.23 -6.39 5.70
N PRO A 18 -5.12 -6.85 4.79
CA PRO A 18 -6.11 -5.98 4.15
C PRO A 18 -7.05 -5.34 5.18
N GLU A 19 -7.38 -6.03 6.26
CA GLU A 19 -8.26 -5.53 7.32
C GLU A 19 -7.64 -4.35 8.08
N TYR A 20 -6.34 -4.39 8.32
CA TYR A 20 -5.61 -3.30 8.98
C TYR A 20 -5.51 -2.09 8.06
N VAL A 21 -5.07 -2.29 6.82
CA VAL A 21 -4.86 -1.16 5.91
C VAL A 21 -6.16 -0.55 5.38
N LYS A 22 -7.29 -1.28 5.42
CA LYS A 22 -8.60 -0.72 5.05
C LYS A 22 -8.98 0.49 5.91
N ALA A 23 -8.54 0.56 7.16
CA ALA A 23 -8.79 1.70 8.04
C ALA A 23 -8.25 3.02 7.45
N PHE A 24 -7.13 2.98 6.73
CA PHE A 24 -6.52 4.15 6.10
C PHE A 24 -7.42 4.74 5.01
N GLU A 25 -8.10 3.89 4.24
CA GLU A 25 -9.10 4.33 3.26
C GLU A 25 -10.29 5.01 3.93
N VAL A 26 -10.77 4.43 5.03
CA VAL A 26 -11.89 4.97 5.80
C VAL A 26 -11.56 6.33 6.43
N HIS A 27 -10.31 6.54 6.84
CA HIS A 27 -9.83 7.79 7.41
C HIS A 27 -9.43 8.84 6.35
N GLY A 28 -9.44 8.49 5.06
CA GLY A 28 -9.08 9.41 3.98
C GLY A 28 -7.58 9.56 3.75
N ASP A 29 -6.75 8.66 4.28
CA ASP A 29 -5.29 8.66 4.09
C ASP A 29 -4.88 8.19 2.68
N GLY A 30 -5.82 7.61 1.92
CA GLY A 30 -5.65 7.14 0.55
C GLY A 30 -6.15 5.71 0.37
N CYS A 31 -5.95 5.17 -0.83
CA CYS A 31 -6.40 3.83 -1.23
C CYS A 31 -5.26 2.80 -1.02
N PRO A 32 -5.43 1.81 -0.12
CA PRO A 32 -4.44 0.76 0.08
C PRO A 32 -4.35 -0.17 -1.13
N LEU A 33 -3.13 -0.54 -1.50
CA LEU A 33 -2.81 -1.43 -2.61
C LEU A 33 -1.78 -2.46 -2.17
N LEU A 34 -1.96 -3.69 -2.64
CA LEU A 34 -0.95 -4.74 -2.58
C LEU A 34 -0.21 -4.78 -3.91
N ILE A 35 1.07 -4.41 -3.89
CA ILE A 35 1.99 -4.69 -4.99
C ILE A 35 2.41 -6.15 -4.82
N TYR A 36 2.07 -6.97 -5.81
CA TYR A 36 2.39 -8.39 -5.82
C TYR A 36 3.25 -8.74 -7.03
N TYR A 37 4.41 -9.33 -6.77
CA TYR A 37 5.34 -9.85 -7.75
C TYR A 37 5.51 -11.35 -7.58
N LYS A 38 5.52 -12.10 -8.69
CA LYS A 38 5.77 -13.55 -8.68
C LYS A 38 6.57 -13.97 -9.92
N SER A 39 7.59 -14.77 -9.70
CA SER A 39 8.35 -15.52 -10.70
C SER A 39 8.46 -16.99 -10.27
N ASP A 40 9.23 -17.79 -11.02
CA ASP A 40 9.46 -19.21 -10.72
C ASP A 40 10.30 -19.42 -9.45
N THR A 41 11.13 -18.44 -9.07
CA THR A 41 12.09 -18.55 -7.97
C THR A 41 11.89 -17.49 -6.88
N LEU A 42 11.00 -16.52 -7.09
CA LEU A 42 10.82 -15.40 -6.17
C LEU A 42 9.36 -14.94 -6.14
N CYS A 43 8.91 -14.59 -4.94
CA CYS A 43 7.62 -14.01 -4.66
C CYS A 43 7.85 -12.78 -3.80
N GLY A 44 7.29 -11.63 -4.19
CA GLY A 44 7.48 -10.35 -3.50
C GLY A 44 6.15 -9.67 -3.24
N ILE A 45 5.99 -9.11 -2.04
CA ILE A 45 4.85 -8.25 -1.70
C ILE A 45 5.31 -6.93 -1.10
N ASN A 46 4.56 -5.87 -1.37
CA ASN A 46 4.67 -4.59 -0.68
C ASN A 46 3.29 -3.96 -0.58
N VAL A 47 2.95 -3.44 0.59
CA VAL A 47 1.69 -2.74 0.83
C VAL A 47 1.95 -1.25 0.88
N VAL A 48 1.25 -0.54 0.02
CA VAL A 48 1.34 0.92 -0.12
C VAL A 48 -0.04 1.54 0.01
N VAL A 49 -0.11 2.78 0.47
CA VAL A 49 -1.32 3.60 0.42
C VAL A 49 -1.12 4.61 -0.70
N ARG A 50 -1.97 4.55 -1.72
CA ARG A 50 -1.98 5.50 -2.84
C ARG A 50 -2.85 6.69 -2.48
N ARG A 51 -2.28 7.89 -2.44
CA ARG A 51 -3.03 9.12 -2.21
C ARG A 51 -2.89 10.07 -3.38
N ASP A 52 -3.88 10.93 -3.57
CA ASP A 52 -3.82 12.00 -4.55
C ASP A 52 -2.99 13.14 -3.96
N ILE A 53 -2.00 13.62 -4.72
CA ILE A 53 -1.14 14.71 -4.26
C ILE A 53 -1.95 16.01 -4.10
N ALA A 54 -3.05 16.16 -4.85
CA ALA A 54 -3.95 17.30 -4.73
C ALA A 54 -4.66 17.39 -3.36
N ASP A 55 -4.78 16.28 -2.63
CA ASP A 55 -5.40 16.25 -1.30
C ASP A 55 -4.49 16.87 -0.21
N ILE A 56 -3.22 17.08 -0.52
CA ILE A 56 -2.27 17.73 0.39
C ILE A 56 -2.50 19.24 0.37
N PRO A 57 -2.76 19.91 1.51
CA PRO A 57 -3.17 21.32 1.54
C PRO A 57 -2.23 22.26 0.77
N PHE A 58 -0.92 22.01 0.87
CA PHE A 58 0.10 22.79 0.15
C PHE A 58 -0.04 22.71 -1.37
N PHE A 59 -0.44 21.56 -1.92
CA PHE A 59 -0.51 21.30 -3.36
C PHE A 59 -1.89 21.52 -3.98
N SER A 60 -2.96 21.57 -3.17
CA SER A 60 -4.36 21.68 -3.60
C SER A 60 -4.65 22.83 -4.58
N GLN A 61 -3.92 23.95 -4.48
CA GLN A 61 -4.07 25.11 -5.37
C GLN A 61 -3.27 25.02 -6.68
N PHE A 62 -2.30 24.10 -6.75
CA PHE A 62 -1.37 23.97 -7.89
C PHE A 62 -1.66 22.73 -8.74
N ILE A 63 -2.21 21.69 -8.15
CA ILE A 63 -2.41 20.39 -8.78
C ILE A 63 -3.91 20.07 -8.80
N LYS A 64 -4.44 19.75 -9.98
CA LYS A 64 -5.80 19.24 -10.12
C LYS A 64 -5.90 17.83 -9.55
N HIS A 65 -7.02 17.52 -8.88
CA HIS A 65 -7.32 16.15 -8.48
C HIS A 65 -7.23 15.16 -9.64
N ASN A 66 -6.86 13.93 -9.31
CA ASN A 66 -6.63 12.78 -10.16
C ASN A 66 -5.51 12.96 -11.19
N LYS A 67 -4.61 13.92 -10.99
CA LYS A 67 -3.50 14.18 -11.92
C LYS A 67 -2.22 13.46 -11.53
N TYR A 68 -1.86 13.52 -10.25
CA TYR A 68 -0.63 12.94 -9.73
C TYR A 68 -0.92 12.22 -8.42
N PHE A 69 -0.28 11.07 -8.25
CA PHE A 69 -0.41 10.23 -7.08
C PHE A 69 0.98 9.89 -6.57
N ASP A 70 1.10 9.75 -5.26
CA ASP A 70 2.27 9.14 -4.63
C ASP A 70 1.86 7.90 -3.84
N TYR A 71 2.87 7.16 -3.41
CA TYR A 71 2.72 6.00 -2.54
C TYR A 71 3.42 6.29 -1.22
N ILE A 72 2.69 6.07 -0.14
CA ILE A 72 3.23 6.07 1.21
C ILE A 72 3.15 4.67 1.81
N THR A 73 3.95 4.41 2.83
CA THR A 73 3.83 3.20 3.64
C THR A 73 2.76 3.40 4.72
N PRO A 74 2.08 2.33 5.18
CA PRO A 74 1.20 2.39 6.35
C PRO A 74 1.93 2.93 7.59
N TYR A 75 1.79 4.23 7.86
CA TYR A 75 2.47 4.96 8.95
C TYR A 75 3.98 4.70 9.07
N GLY A 76 4.69 4.61 7.95
CA GLY A 76 6.14 4.37 7.97
C GLY A 76 6.54 2.90 8.10
N TYR A 77 5.61 1.99 8.41
CA TYR A 77 5.84 0.55 8.50
C TYR A 77 5.60 -0.14 7.16
N GLY A 78 6.27 -1.28 6.94
CA GLY A 78 6.13 -2.03 5.69
C GLY A 78 7.41 -2.04 4.86
N GLY A 79 7.23 -2.10 3.54
CA GLY A 79 8.29 -2.32 2.58
C GLY A 79 8.12 -3.64 1.85
N TRP A 80 9.20 -4.08 1.21
CA TRP A 80 9.18 -5.33 0.47
C TRP A 80 9.41 -6.53 1.39
N LEU A 81 8.52 -7.52 1.31
CA LEU A 81 8.78 -8.87 1.78
C LEU A 81 9.01 -9.78 0.58
N PHE A 82 10.02 -10.63 0.68
CA PHE A 82 10.36 -11.60 -0.34
C PHE A 82 10.31 -13.02 0.23
N SER A 83 9.94 -13.97 -0.62
CA SER A 83 9.94 -15.41 -0.35
C SER A 83 10.35 -16.13 -1.64
N GLY A 84 11.39 -16.95 -1.58
CA GLY A 84 12.00 -17.65 -2.72
C GLY A 84 13.09 -18.59 -2.25
#